data_AF-A0AAD7X2B8-F1
#
_entry.id   AF-A0AAD7X2B8-F1
#
_cell.length_a   1.000
_cell.length_b   1.000
_cell.length_c   1.000
_cell.angle_alpha   90.00
_cell.angle_beta   90.00
_cell.angle_gamma   90.00
#
_symmetry.space_group_name_H-M   'P 1'
#
loop_
_entity.id
_entity.type
_entity.pdbx_description
1 polymer ?
#
loop_
_entity_poly.entity_id
_entity_poly.type
_entity_poly.pdbx_seq_one_letter_code
_entity_poly.pdbx_strand_id
1 'polypeptide(L)'
;MLLSGLSPFLGDNDAETMNNILHPNWDFDAEAFENVSEEAKDFVSRLLIPEKCSRLSALGCLKHTWLNHLEEKAERQQVQLKSQLRLQRYLATHRQWKKHFYVIVAANRLRRLQEKHPTNQT
;
A
#
# COMPACT_ATOMS: atom_id res chain seq x y z
N MET A 1 -0.70 -4.32 -1.18
CA MET A 1 -0.61 -4.48 -2.65
C MET A 1 -1.35 -3.33 -3.34
N LEU A 2 -0.96 -2.93 -4.57
CA LEU A 2 -1.50 -1.72 -5.24
C LEU A 2 -3.00 -1.81 -5.57
N LEU A 3 -3.50 -2.98 -5.98
CA LEU A 3 -4.90 -3.12 -6.44
C LEU A 3 -5.91 -3.27 -5.29
N SER A 4 -5.61 -4.12 -4.31
CA SER A 4 -6.51 -4.41 -3.19
C SER A 4 -6.15 -3.68 -1.89
N GLY A 5 -4.90 -3.23 -1.74
CA GLY A 5 -4.39 -2.73 -0.47
C GLY A 5 -4.06 -3.84 0.54
N LEU A 6 -4.33 -5.12 0.22
CA LEU A 6 -4.04 -6.28 1.08
C LEU A 6 -2.73 -6.95 0.65
N SER A 7 -2.14 -7.79 1.48
CA SER A 7 -1.04 -8.69 1.09
C SER A 7 -1.64 -10.05 0.72
N PRO A 8 -1.23 -10.68 -0.39
CA PRO A 8 -1.76 -11.98 -0.79
C PRO A 8 -1.34 -13.13 0.14
N PHE A 9 -0.31 -12.95 0.96
CA PHE A 9 0.23 -14.02 1.81
C PHE A 9 0.19 -13.72 3.31
N LEU A 10 -0.36 -12.57 3.73
CA LEU A 10 -0.38 -12.21 5.15
C LEU A 10 -1.34 -13.12 5.91
N GLY A 11 -0.81 -13.87 6.88
CA GLY A 11 -1.59 -14.61 7.88
C GLY A 11 -1.67 -13.87 9.21
N ASP A 12 -2.28 -14.49 10.21
CA ASP A 12 -2.43 -13.92 11.56
C ASP A 12 -1.10 -13.80 12.31
N ASN A 13 -0.09 -14.56 11.89
CA ASN A 13 1.27 -14.52 12.42
C ASN A 13 2.33 -14.82 11.34
N ASP A 14 3.61 -14.69 11.72
CA ASP A 14 4.75 -14.89 10.80
C ASP A 14 4.85 -16.32 10.28
N ALA A 15 4.50 -17.33 11.10
CA ALA A 15 4.55 -18.73 10.68
C ALA A 15 3.49 -19.03 9.62
N GLU A 16 2.27 -18.52 9.81
CA GLU A 16 1.21 -18.63 8.81
C GLU A 16 1.55 -17.86 7.53
N THR A 17 2.11 -16.65 7.66
CA THR A 17 2.57 -15.87 6.51
C THR A 17 3.63 -16.61 5.71
N MET A 18 4.61 -17.22 6.39
CA MET A 18 5.62 -18.06 5.76
C MET A 18 4.99 -19.27 5.07
N ASN A 19 4.02 -19.92 5.71
CA ASN A 19 3.31 -21.06 5.14
C ASN A 19 2.57 -20.68 3.86
N ASN A 20 1.88 -19.53 3.84
CA ASN A 20 1.19 -19.02 2.65
C ASN A 20 2.15 -18.67 1.50
N ILE A 21 3.41 -18.34 1.80
CA ILE A 21 4.46 -18.11 0.78
C ILE A 21 4.97 -19.44 0.21
N LEU A 22 5.26 -20.40 1.09
CA LEU A 22 5.81 -21.71 0.70
C LEU A 22 4.79 -22.59 -0.02
N HIS A 23 3.53 -22.48 0.40
CA HIS A 23 2.38 -23.15 -0.18
C HIS A 23 1.39 -22.06 -0.58
N PRO A 24 1.50 -21.53 -1.82
CA PRO A 24 0.72 -20.38 -2.28
C PRO A 24 -0.78 -20.60 -2.11
N ASN A 25 -1.29 -20.15 -0.97
CA ASN A 25 -2.68 -20.17 -0.60
C ASN A 25 -3.13 -18.72 -0.55
N TRP A 26 -3.50 -18.20 -1.70
CA TRP A 26 -3.94 -16.83 -1.87
C TRP A 26 -5.15 -16.81 -2.80
N ASP A 27 -6.02 -15.82 -2.62
CA ASP A 27 -7.20 -15.63 -3.42
C ASP A 27 -7.45 -14.14 -3.71
N PHE A 28 -8.52 -13.89 -4.48
CA PHE A 28 -9.02 -12.56 -4.72
C PHE A 28 -10.18 -12.28 -3.77
N ASP A 29 -9.89 -11.65 -2.62
CA ASP A 29 -10.92 -11.20 -1.69
C ASP A 29 -12.03 -10.41 -2.43
N ALA A 30 -13.26 -10.91 -2.36
CA ALA A 30 -14.38 -10.41 -3.16
C ALA A 30 -14.66 -8.92 -2.90
N GLU A 31 -14.49 -8.48 -1.65
CA GLU A 31 -14.71 -7.09 -1.26
C GLU A 31 -13.59 -6.19 -1.80
N ALA A 32 -12.33 -6.58 -1.62
CA ALA A 32 -11.18 -5.78 -2.00
C ALA A 32 -10.97 -5.70 -3.52
N PHE A 33 -11.42 -6.70 -4.26
CA PHE A 33 -11.31 -6.80 -5.71
C PHE A 33 -12.61 -6.54 -6.49
N GLU A 34 -13.67 -6.09 -5.82
CA GLU A 34 -14.98 -5.75 -6.41
C GLU A 34 -14.86 -4.87 -7.66
N ASN A 35 -14.01 -3.84 -7.59
CA ASN A 35 -13.80 -2.86 -8.66
C ASN A 35 -12.51 -3.12 -9.47
N VAL A 36 -11.90 -4.30 -9.36
CA VAL A 36 -10.68 -4.65 -10.09
C VAL A 36 -11.06 -5.46 -11.33
N SER A 37 -10.56 -5.06 -12.50
CA SER A 37 -10.88 -5.72 -13.76
C SER A 37 -10.35 -7.17 -13.81
N GLU A 38 -11.05 -8.04 -14.56
CA GLU A 38 -10.64 -9.43 -14.75
C GLU A 38 -9.26 -9.54 -15.42
N GLU A 39 -8.92 -8.61 -16.33
CA GLU A 39 -7.59 -8.52 -16.94
C GLU A 39 -6.49 -8.29 -15.88
N ALA A 40 -6.77 -7.50 -14.85
CA ALA A 40 -5.84 -7.25 -13.75
C ALA A 40 -5.67 -8.51 -12.89
N LYS A 41 -6.77 -9.22 -12.63
CA LYS A 41 -6.75 -10.48 -11.87
C LYS A 41 -5.96 -11.55 -12.63
N ASP A 42 -6.17 -11.70 -13.95
CA ASP A 42 -5.38 -12.60 -14.80
C ASP A 42 -3.89 -12.22 -14.81
N PHE A 43 -3.59 -10.92 -14.88
CA PHE A 43 -2.19 -10.48 -14.81
C PHE A 43 -1.52 -10.90 -13.49
N VAL A 44 -2.19 -10.70 -12.35
CA VAL A 44 -1.67 -11.07 -11.02
C VAL A 44 -1.52 -12.59 -10.88
N SER A 45 -2.49 -13.37 -11.36
CA SER A 45 -2.44 -14.84 -11.27
C SER A 45 -1.27 -15.44 -12.04
N ARG A 46 -0.87 -14.83 -13.17
CA ARG A 46 0.31 -15.22 -13.95
C ARG A 46 1.66 -14.86 -13.30
N LEU A 47 1.64 -14.05 -12.25
CA LEU A 47 2.84 -13.64 -11.50
C LEU A 47 3.00 -14.43 -10.20
N LEU A 48 1.90 -14.69 -9.51
CA LEU A 48 1.89 -15.39 -8.21
C LEU A 48 1.84 -16.92 -8.39
N ILE A 49 2.79 -17.44 -9.18
CA ILE A 49 2.95 -18.87 -9.45
C ILE A 49 4.17 -19.41 -8.70
N PRO A 50 4.04 -20.52 -7.94
CA PRO A 50 5.17 -21.12 -7.21
C PRO A 50 6.35 -21.43 -8.14
N GLU A 51 6.09 -22.12 -9.25
CA GLU A 51 7.09 -22.50 -10.24
C GLU A 51 7.64 -21.26 -10.97
N LYS A 52 8.91 -20.93 -10.71
CA LYS A 52 9.61 -19.77 -11.31
C LYS A 52 9.51 -19.72 -12.83
N CYS A 53 9.67 -20.86 -13.49
CA CYS A 53 9.68 -20.98 -14.95
C CYS A 53 8.29 -20.76 -15.58
N SER A 54 7.22 -20.92 -14.79
CA SER A 54 5.84 -20.73 -15.25
C SER A 54 5.37 -19.29 -15.09
N ARG A 55 6.09 -18.45 -14.34
CA ARG A 55 5.77 -17.03 -14.16
C ARG A 55 5.93 -16.28 -15.47
N LEU A 56 5.05 -15.30 -15.66
CA LEU A 56 5.18 -14.37 -16.76
C LEU A 56 6.53 -13.62 -16.67
N SER A 57 7.33 -13.67 -17.73
CA SER A 57 8.59 -12.93 -17.81
C SER A 57 8.31 -11.42 -17.86
N ALA A 58 9.29 -10.59 -17.49
CA ALA A 58 9.11 -9.13 -17.55
C ALA A 58 8.68 -8.62 -18.94
N LEU A 59 9.24 -9.20 -20.01
CA LEU A 59 8.82 -8.90 -21.38
C LEU A 59 7.39 -9.39 -21.68
N GLY A 60 7.03 -10.56 -21.15
CA GLY A 60 5.65 -11.07 -21.21
C GLY A 60 4.67 -10.15 -20.48
N CYS A 61 5.07 -9.62 -19.31
CA CYS A 61 4.26 -8.68 -18.54
C CYS A 61 3.95 -7.43 -19.33
N LEU A 62 4.97 -6.86 -19.97
CA LEU A 62 4.82 -5.64 -20.78
C LEU A 62 3.85 -5.83 -21.96
N LYS A 63 3.72 -7.06 -22.47
CA LYS A 63 2.81 -7.41 -23.58
C LYS A 63 1.40 -7.81 -23.11
N HIS A 64 1.19 -7.96 -21.80
CA HIS A 64 -0.08 -8.41 -21.27
C HIS A 64 -1.18 -7.37 -21.53
N THR A 65 -2.37 -7.83 -21.91
CA THR A 65 -3.51 -6.97 -22.30
C THR A 65 -3.89 -5.95 -21.23
N TRP A 66 -3.72 -6.31 -19.95
CA TRP A 66 -3.95 -5.39 -18.84
C TRP A 66 -3.09 -4.12 -18.89
N LEU A 67 -1.83 -4.21 -19.36
CA LEU A 67 -0.91 -3.07 -19.46
C LEU A 67 -0.94 -2.36 -20.83
N ASN A 68 -1.74 -2.84 -21.77
CA ASN A 68 -1.90 -2.18 -23.08
C ASN A 68 -2.96 -1.07 -23.01
N HIS A 69 -2.78 -0.01 -23.81
CA HIS A 69 -3.74 1.09 -23.96
C HIS A 69 -4.14 1.75 -22.62
N LEU A 70 -3.18 1.91 -21.70
CA LEU A 70 -3.45 2.39 -20.34
C LEU A 70 -4.14 3.76 -20.29
N GLU A 71 -3.75 4.70 -21.14
CA GLU A 71 -4.35 6.04 -21.19
C GLU A 71 -5.84 5.96 -21.55
N GLU A 72 -6.16 5.25 -22.63
CA GLU A 72 -7.54 5.03 -23.06
C GLU A 72 -8.36 4.28 -22.01
N LYS A 73 -7.79 3.25 -21.38
CA LYS A 73 -8.45 2.51 -20.29
C LYS A 73 -8.71 3.40 -19.08
N ALA A 74 -7.76 4.27 -18.71
CA ALA A 74 -7.89 5.18 -17.56
C ALA A 74 -8.95 6.25 -17.80
N GLU A 75 -9.09 6.74 -19.03
CA GLU A 75 -10.16 7.68 -19.39
C GLU A 75 -11.55 7.02 -19.33
N ARG A 76 -11.67 5.80 -19.88
CA ARG A 76 -12.92 5.03 -19.91
C ARG A 76 -13.36 4.56 -18.52
N GLN A 77 -12.41 4.20 -17.66
CA GLN A 77 -12.67 3.61 -16.35
C GLN A 77 -12.30 4.58 -15.23
N GLN A 78 -13.26 5.42 -14.84
CA GLN A 78 -13.18 6.25 -13.64
C GLN A 78 -13.46 5.43 -12.38
N VAL A 79 -12.62 4.42 -12.13
CA VAL A 79 -12.81 3.45 -11.05
C VAL A 79 -12.05 3.88 -9.81
N GLN A 80 -12.75 3.95 -8.67
CA GLN A 80 -12.12 4.16 -7.38
C GLN A 80 -11.84 2.81 -6.71
N LEU A 81 -10.56 2.47 -6.59
CA LEU A 81 -10.12 1.25 -5.91
C LEU A 81 -10.16 1.43 -4.39
N LYS A 82 -10.53 0.37 -3.66
CA LYS A 82 -10.47 0.36 -2.18
C LYS A 82 -9.05 0.59 -1.67
N SER A 83 -8.04 0.10 -2.40
CA SER A 83 -6.62 0.35 -2.10
C SER A 83 -6.27 1.84 -2.12
N GLN A 84 -6.80 2.59 -3.10
CA GLN A 84 -6.59 4.02 -3.25
C GLN A 84 -7.18 4.78 -2.07
N LEU A 85 -8.40 4.42 -1.65
CA LEU A 85 -9.05 4.98 -0.47
C LEU A 85 -8.24 4.71 0.81
N ARG A 86 -7.77 3.47 1.01
CA ARG A 86 -6.92 3.10 2.16
C ARG A 86 -5.63 3.91 2.18
N LEU A 87 -4.96 4.04 1.03
CA LEU A 87 -3.74 4.83 0.90
C LEU A 87 -3.98 6.32 1.20
N GLN A 88 -5.07 6.91 0.69
CA GLN A 88 -5.44 8.29 0.97
C GLN A 88 -5.65 8.53 2.47
N ARG A 89 -6.37 7.63 3.16
CA ARG A 89 -6.58 7.69 4.62
C ARG A 89 -5.26 7.57 5.40
N TYR A 90 -4.40 6.62 5.01
CA TYR A 90 -3.07 6.46 5.61
C TYR A 90 -2.21 7.71 5.46
N LEU A 91 -2.11 8.26 4.24
CA LEU A 91 -1.33 9.46 3.97
C LEU A 91 -1.90 10.69 4.68
N ALA A 92 -3.22 10.84 4.75
CA ALA A 92 -3.87 11.91 5.49
C ALA A 92 -3.53 11.84 6.98
N THR A 93 -3.64 10.65 7.58
CA THR A 93 -3.27 10.39 8.97
C THR A 93 -1.80 10.72 9.20
N HIS A 94 -0.89 10.19 8.38
CA HIS A 94 0.55 10.43 8.51
C HIS A 94 0.93 11.91 8.38
N ARG A 95 0.23 12.69 7.52
CA ARG A 95 0.39 14.14 7.44
C ARG A 95 -0.02 14.85 8.74
N GLN A 96 -1.10 14.41 9.39
CA GLN A 96 -1.54 14.97 10.67
C GLN A 96 -0.55 14.65 11.80
N TRP A 97 -0.08 13.40 11.89
CA TRP A 97 0.94 12.99 12.87
C TRP A 97 2.21 13.83 12.77
N LYS A 98 2.71 14.07 11.55
CA LYS A 98 3.87 14.94 11.33
C LYS A 98 3.63 16.37 11.86
N LYS A 99 2.45 16.95 11.64
CA LYS A 99 2.10 18.28 12.16
C LYS A 99 2.16 18.31 13.69
N HIS A 100 1.49 17.36 14.35
CA HIS A 100 1.49 17.28 15.82
C HIS A 100 2.89 17.08 16.39
N PHE A 101 3.69 16.22 15.77
CA PHE A 101 5.08 16.02 16.16
C PHE A 101 5.87 17.33 16.14
N TYR A 102 5.78 18.10 15.05
CA TYR A 102 6.50 19.38 14.95
C TYR A 102 6.03 20.42 15.96
N VAL A 103 4.72 20.45 16.29
CA VAL A 103 4.18 21.32 17.36
C VAL A 103 4.82 20.97 18.71
N ILE A 104 4.86 19.69 19.07
CA ILE A 104 5.47 19.22 20.33
C ILE A 104 6.96 19.53 20.37
N VAL A 105 7.68 19.28 19.27
CA VAL A 105 9.12 19.59 19.17
C VAL A 105 9.38 21.09 19.35
N ALA A 106 8.57 21.95 18.73
CA ALA A 106 8.68 23.41 18.86
C ALA A 106 8.39 23.86 20.30
N ALA A 107 7.32 23.36 20.92
CA ALA A 107 6.98 23.65 22.32
C ALA A 107 8.10 23.24 23.29
N ASN A 108 8.65 22.04 23.13
CA ASN A 108 9.78 21.55 23.92
C ASN A 108 11.07 22.34 23.68
N ARG A 109 11.27 22.90 22.48
CA ARG A 109 12.39 23.80 22.20
C ARG A 109 12.22 25.13 22.94
N LEU A 110 11.02 25.71 22.93
CA LEU A 110 10.72 26.97 23.64
C LEU A 110 10.86 26.81 25.16
N ARG A 111 10.31 25.73 25.73
CA ARG A 111 10.45 25.43 27.17
C ARG A 111 11.92 25.40 27.61
N ARG A 112 12.78 24.71 26.84
CA ARG A 112 14.23 24.64 27.13
C ARG A 112 14.94 25.99 27.04
N LEU A 113 14.44 26.91 26.21
CA LEU A 113 14.98 28.28 26.15
C LEU A 113 14.56 29.09 27.38
N GLN A 114 13.33 28.92 27.86
CA GLN A 114 12.85 29.57 29.08
C GLN A 114 13.61 29.06 30.32
N GLU A 115 13.88 27.75 30.41
CA GLU A 115 14.65 27.16 31.52
C GLU A 115 16.11 27.64 31.59
N LYS A 116 16.70 28.03 30.45
CA LYS A 116 18.05 28.61 30.41
C LYS A 116 18.12 30.05 30.90
N HIS A 117 16.98 30.71 31.09
CA HIS A 117 16.89 32.06 31.62
C HIS A 117 16.23 32.01 33.01
N PRO A 118 16.97 31.66 34.09
CA PRO A 118 16.43 31.82 35.43
C PRO A 118 16.13 33.30 35.61
N THR A 119 14.87 33.60 35.93
CA THR A 119 14.42 34.92 36.32
C THR A 119 15.19 35.26 37.60
N ASN A 120 16.23 36.10 37.49
CA ASN A 120 16.82 36.74 38.66
C ASN A 120 15.70 37.58 39.28
N GLN A 121 15.15 37.09 40.39
CA GLN A 121 14.24 37.83 41.25
C GLN A 121 15.06 38.91 41.97
N THR A 122 14.70 40.16 41.74
CA THR A 122 14.87 41.31 42.65
C THR A 122 13.55 42.06 42.67
#